data_AF-A0A6G1L6K5-F1
#
_entry.id   AF-A0A6G1L6K5-F1
#
_cell.length_a   1.000
_cell.length_b   1.000
_cell.length_c   1.000
_cell.angle_alpha   90.00
_cell.angle_beta   90.00
_cell.angle_gamma   90.00
#
_symmetry.space_group_name_H-M   'P 1'
#
loop_
_entity.id
_entity.type
_entity.pdbx_description
1 polymer ?
#
loop_
_entity_poly.entity_id
_entity_poly.type
_entity_poly.pdbx_seq_one_letter_code
_entity_poly.pdbx_strand_id
1 'polypeptide(L)'
;MILDYLAYQATCAAIASRSSTVRTPALLASNVNMVHSFLAIFKARHVGYEMDEELRFRLLLLKLVILYTQRLTRNPTTPDRTGVQVLRENNRRRAEAWLHVDVRPDLRQSSVNDLSRAEQADLEAHRAYVLHSLGIPAEDEAYDDAHYGTQDCVSLLDLLPLFMQVSAARDEMNGSGRGMTHTFMTLAAEFMLQAFLEQALVCGAQASQAAREAFAWGYSADDAYAQDEWAAINDMFCDPAYEEEVHEWQGVRDAYSDLVVNHQDRDVTSSVAQLSAVASDHPIAIFESRVLDFLTAMMQSISKPVLVQLETGRLDNMSKEKTQEFVEACGLSVAQFWKESADF
;
A
#
# COMPACT_ATOMS: atom_id res chain seq x y z
N MET A 1 -5.40 -15.87 -17.39
CA MET A 1 -4.22 -15.74 -18.28
C MET A 1 -3.99 -14.31 -18.78
N ILE A 2 -4.84 -13.73 -19.64
CA ILE A 2 -4.57 -12.37 -20.18
C ILE A 2 -4.67 -11.29 -19.09
N LEU A 3 -5.76 -11.28 -18.31
CA LEU A 3 -5.92 -10.33 -17.19
C LEU A 3 -4.76 -10.42 -16.20
N ASP A 4 -4.34 -11.65 -15.93
CA ASP A 4 -3.23 -11.96 -15.01
C ASP A 4 -1.88 -11.40 -15.49
N TYR A 5 -1.59 -11.61 -16.78
CA TYR A 5 -0.43 -11.03 -17.45
C TYR A 5 -0.46 -9.50 -17.44
N LEU A 6 -1.59 -8.89 -17.80
CA LEU A 6 -1.73 -7.44 -17.83
C LEU A 6 -1.54 -6.84 -16.43
N ALA A 7 -2.09 -7.48 -15.40
CA ALA A 7 -1.93 -7.03 -14.02
C ALA A 7 -0.47 -7.09 -13.56
N TYR A 8 0.25 -8.15 -13.91
CA TYR A 8 1.68 -8.26 -13.64
C TYR A 8 2.49 -7.18 -14.36
N GLN A 9 2.27 -6.99 -15.67
CA GLN A 9 3.01 -5.98 -16.45
C GLN A 9 2.73 -4.55 -15.95
N ALA A 10 1.48 -4.25 -15.59
CA ALA A 10 1.12 -2.96 -14.99
C ALA A 10 1.79 -2.76 -13.63
N THR A 11 1.89 -3.80 -12.80
CA THR A 11 2.58 -3.75 -11.51
C THR A 11 4.07 -3.45 -11.69
N CYS A 12 4.74 -4.19 -12.59
CA CYS A 12 6.15 -3.95 -12.95
C CYS A 12 6.38 -2.52 -13.43
N ALA A 13 5.53 -2.03 -14.34
CA ALA A 13 5.63 -0.68 -14.87
C ALA A 13 5.43 0.39 -13.79
N ALA A 14 4.49 0.18 -12.86
CA ALA A 14 4.22 1.11 -11.77
C ALA A 14 5.40 1.21 -10.80
N ILE A 15 5.98 0.08 -10.37
CA ILE A 15 7.19 0.07 -9.52
C ILE A 15 8.36 0.75 -10.24
N ALA A 16 8.60 0.37 -11.50
CA ALA A 16 9.70 0.93 -12.30
C ALA A 16 9.57 2.44 -12.51
N SER A 17 8.34 2.98 -12.57
CA SER A 17 8.10 4.43 -12.70
C SER A 17 8.62 5.25 -11.52
N ARG A 18 8.83 4.62 -10.35
CA ARG A 18 9.39 5.26 -9.15
C ARG A 18 10.88 5.01 -8.99
N SER A 19 11.39 3.88 -9.45
CA SER A 19 12.81 3.52 -9.36
C SER A 19 13.68 4.13 -10.48
N SER A 20 13.09 4.53 -11.61
CA SER A 20 13.83 5.02 -12.77
C SER A 20 13.80 6.54 -12.90
N THR A 21 14.93 7.13 -13.26
CA THR A 21 15.04 8.52 -13.75
C THR A 21 14.43 8.72 -15.14
N VAL A 22 14.04 7.64 -15.82
CA VAL A 22 13.48 7.67 -17.18
C VAL A 22 11.96 7.73 -17.11
N ARG A 23 11.40 8.82 -17.66
CA ARG A 23 9.95 9.06 -17.79
C ARG A 23 9.27 7.95 -18.61
N THR A 24 8.71 6.96 -17.92
CA THR A 24 7.76 5.96 -18.45
C THR A 24 6.24 6.26 -18.25
N PRO A 25 5.74 7.49 -17.92
CA PRO A 25 4.31 7.71 -17.63
C PRO A 25 3.33 7.18 -18.66
N ALA A 26 3.67 7.29 -19.96
CA ALA A 26 2.80 6.85 -21.04
C ALA A 26 2.62 5.32 -21.08
N LEU A 27 3.67 4.57 -20.75
CA LEU A 27 3.63 3.11 -20.71
C LEU A 27 2.77 2.63 -19.53
N LEU A 28 2.94 3.26 -18.36
CA LEU A 28 2.12 2.96 -17.19
C LEU A 28 0.63 3.23 -17.44
N ALA A 29 0.30 4.43 -17.93
CA ALA A 29 -1.09 4.79 -18.23
C ALA A 29 -1.74 3.82 -19.23
N SER A 30 -1.00 3.42 -20.27
CA SER A 30 -1.45 2.40 -21.23
C SER A 30 -1.74 1.05 -20.56
N ASN A 31 -0.79 0.55 -19.75
CA ASN A 31 -0.93 -0.73 -19.06
C ASN A 31 -2.11 -0.75 -18.09
N VAL A 32 -2.29 0.32 -17.32
CA VAL A 32 -3.40 0.47 -16.37
C VAL A 32 -4.74 0.50 -17.13
N ASN A 33 -4.84 1.27 -18.22
CA ASN A 33 -6.05 1.32 -19.05
C ASN A 33 -6.40 -0.05 -19.67
N MET A 34 -5.40 -0.82 -20.11
CA MET A 34 -5.61 -2.17 -20.62
C MET A 34 -6.16 -3.10 -19.54
N VAL A 35 -5.61 -3.06 -18.32
CA VAL A 35 -6.13 -3.85 -17.19
C VAL A 35 -7.58 -3.46 -16.90
N HIS A 36 -7.89 -2.17 -16.76
CA HIS A 36 -9.26 -1.72 -16.48
C HIS A 36 -10.26 -2.16 -17.55
N SER A 37 -9.92 -1.94 -18.83
CA SER A 37 -10.79 -2.30 -19.95
C SER A 37 -11.03 -3.81 -20.00
N PHE A 38 -9.98 -4.60 -19.84
CA PHE A 38 -10.09 -6.05 -19.87
C PHE A 38 -10.83 -6.59 -18.65
N LEU A 39 -10.59 -6.04 -17.45
CA LEU A 39 -11.29 -6.42 -16.22
C LEU A 39 -12.80 -6.14 -16.34
N ALA A 40 -13.18 -5.00 -16.92
CA ALA A 40 -14.59 -4.67 -17.15
C ALA A 40 -15.26 -5.67 -18.10
N ILE A 41 -14.60 -6.00 -19.22
CA ILE A 41 -15.09 -7.01 -20.18
C ILE A 41 -15.17 -8.39 -19.51
N PHE A 42 -14.15 -8.77 -18.73
CA PHE A 42 -14.08 -10.05 -18.05
C PHE A 42 -15.25 -10.21 -17.07
N LYS A 43 -15.49 -9.21 -16.20
CA LYS A 43 -16.61 -9.21 -15.26
C LYS A 43 -17.97 -9.26 -15.96
N ALA A 44 -18.13 -8.54 -17.08
CA ALA A 44 -19.37 -8.53 -17.84
C ALA A 44 -19.66 -9.87 -18.54
N ARG A 45 -18.63 -10.58 -19.00
CA ARG A 45 -18.78 -11.86 -19.72
C ARG A 45 -18.84 -13.08 -18.81
N HIS A 46 -18.23 -13.00 -17.63
CA HIS A 46 -18.11 -14.10 -16.69
C HIS A 46 -18.79 -13.75 -15.37
N VAL A 47 -20.10 -13.45 -15.44
CA VAL A 47 -20.92 -13.16 -14.27
C VAL A 47 -20.93 -14.39 -13.36
N GLY A 48 -20.53 -14.22 -12.09
CA GLY A 48 -20.44 -15.30 -11.11
C GLY A 48 -19.16 -16.14 -11.18
N TYR A 49 -18.19 -15.77 -12.02
CA TYR A 49 -16.86 -16.38 -11.94
C TYR A 49 -16.12 -15.88 -10.70
N GLU A 50 -15.74 -16.82 -9.84
CA GLU A 50 -14.86 -16.56 -8.70
C GLU A 50 -13.41 -16.61 -9.18
N MET A 51 -12.67 -15.52 -8.94
CA MET A 51 -11.25 -15.46 -9.26
C MET A 51 -10.48 -16.34 -8.27
N ASP A 52 -9.47 -17.06 -8.78
CA ASP A 52 -8.53 -17.77 -7.93
C ASP A 52 -7.75 -16.80 -7.02
N GLU A 53 -7.19 -17.34 -5.93
CA GLU A 53 -6.47 -16.57 -4.92
C GLU A 53 -5.29 -15.79 -5.49
N GLU A 54 -4.53 -16.37 -6.43
CA GLU A 54 -3.37 -15.71 -7.04
C GLU A 54 -3.79 -14.49 -7.88
N LEU A 55 -4.81 -14.65 -8.74
CA LEU A 55 -5.31 -13.54 -9.56
C LEU A 55 -5.93 -12.45 -8.67
N ARG A 56 -6.68 -12.82 -7.64
CA ARG A 56 -7.26 -11.88 -6.67
C ARG A 56 -6.14 -11.09 -5.98
N PHE A 57 -5.12 -11.77 -5.46
CA PHE A 57 -3.96 -11.16 -4.84
C PHE A 57 -3.23 -10.22 -5.81
N ARG A 58 -2.98 -10.64 -7.05
CA ARG A 58 -2.27 -9.84 -8.05
C ARG A 58 -3.02 -8.56 -8.42
N LEU A 59 -4.35 -8.61 -8.52
CA LEU A 59 -5.19 -7.42 -8.74
C LEU A 59 -5.20 -6.49 -7.52
N LEU A 60 -5.22 -7.05 -6.31
CA LEU A 60 -5.16 -6.29 -5.06
C LEU A 60 -3.81 -5.59 -4.90
N LEU A 61 -2.70 -6.31 -5.16
CA LEU A 61 -1.35 -5.76 -5.17
C LEU A 61 -1.20 -4.66 -6.23
N LEU A 62 -1.72 -4.88 -7.45
CA LEU A 62 -1.71 -3.86 -8.49
C LEU A 62 -2.41 -2.58 -8.03
N LYS A 63 -3.58 -2.70 -7.40
CA LYS A 63 -4.32 -1.54 -6.85
C LYS A 63 -3.45 -0.77 -5.86
N LEU A 64 -2.79 -1.46 -4.92
CA LEU A 64 -1.90 -0.83 -3.95
C LEU A 64 -0.73 -0.13 -4.64
N VAL A 65 -0.04 -0.82 -5.55
CA VAL A 65 1.14 -0.29 -6.23
C VAL A 65 0.80 0.92 -7.08
N ILE A 66 -0.29 0.90 -7.86
CA ILE A 66 -0.70 2.06 -8.65
C ILE A 66 -0.96 3.24 -7.74
N LEU A 67 -1.82 3.08 -6.71
CA LEU A 67 -2.16 4.19 -5.85
C LEU A 67 -0.94 4.71 -5.08
N TYR A 68 -0.11 3.83 -4.55
CA TYR A 68 1.10 4.21 -3.83
C TYR A 68 2.07 5.00 -4.70
N THR A 69 2.38 4.49 -5.90
CA THR A 69 3.36 5.10 -6.79
C THR A 69 2.85 6.38 -7.46
N GLN A 70 1.54 6.50 -7.68
CA GLN A 70 0.94 7.62 -8.42
C GLN A 70 0.29 8.67 -7.52
N ARG A 71 0.24 8.50 -6.19
CA ARG A 71 -0.46 9.43 -5.28
C ARG A 71 0.05 10.87 -5.30
N LEU A 72 1.33 11.08 -5.60
CA LEU A 72 2.02 12.36 -5.37
C LEU A 72 1.85 13.36 -6.51
N THR A 73 1.23 12.97 -7.63
CA THR A 73 1.01 13.83 -8.79
C THR A 73 -0.41 13.66 -9.32
N ARG A 74 -0.97 14.70 -9.94
CA ARG A 74 -2.31 14.61 -10.54
C ARG A 74 -2.27 13.74 -11.78
N ASN A 75 -3.01 12.64 -11.78
CA ASN A 75 -3.05 11.69 -12.88
C ASN A 75 -4.39 10.92 -12.89
N PRO A 76 -4.78 10.28 -14.01
CA PRO A 76 -6.07 9.61 -14.11
C PRO A 76 -6.11 8.23 -13.44
N THR A 77 -5.02 7.77 -12.81
CA THR A 77 -4.95 6.45 -12.17
C THR A 77 -5.27 6.48 -10.68
N THR A 78 -5.43 7.67 -10.11
CA THR A 78 -5.94 7.87 -8.74
C THR A 78 -7.44 8.17 -8.76
N PRO A 79 -8.18 7.82 -7.69
CA PRO A 79 -9.60 8.13 -7.57
C PRO A 79 -9.85 9.64 -7.64
N ASP A 80 -11.06 10.02 -8.06
CA ASP A 80 -11.50 11.40 -7.94
C ASP A 80 -11.77 11.78 -6.47
N ARG A 81 -12.00 13.07 -6.22
CA ARG A 81 -12.28 13.60 -4.86
C ARG A 81 -13.39 12.83 -4.14
N THR A 82 -14.46 12.48 -4.85
CA THR A 82 -15.59 11.74 -4.29
C THR A 82 -15.14 10.35 -3.83
N GLY A 83 -14.38 9.64 -4.66
CA GLY A 83 -13.80 8.35 -4.32
C GLY A 83 -12.87 8.43 -3.11
N VAL A 84 -12.02 9.46 -3.03
CA VAL A 84 -11.13 9.69 -1.88
C VAL A 84 -11.93 9.95 -0.59
N GLN A 85 -13.02 10.73 -0.67
CA GLN A 85 -13.88 10.99 0.49
C GLN A 85 -14.57 9.73 1.00
N VAL A 86 -15.09 8.90 0.09
CA VAL A 86 -15.70 7.60 0.46
C VAL A 86 -14.67 6.68 1.11
N LEU A 87 -13.44 6.65 0.58
CA LEU A 87 -12.33 5.88 1.14
C LEU A 87 -12.01 6.33 2.57
N ARG A 88 -11.82 7.64 2.80
CA ARG A 88 -11.58 8.22 4.13
C ARG A 88 -12.67 7.88 5.13
N GLU A 89 -13.92 7.99 4.70
CA GLU A 89 -15.05 7.69 5.55
C GLU A 89 -15.08 6.21 5.97
N ASN A 90 -14.77 5.30 5.06
CA ASN A 90 -14.66 3.88 5.37
C ASN A 90 -13.50 3.60 6.33
N ASN A 91 -12.34 4.22 6.10
CA ASN A 91 -11.14 4.03 6.92
C ASN A 91 -11.35 4.53 8.36
N ARG A 92 -12.00 5.69 8.50
CA ARG A 92 -12.38 6.26 9.79
C ARG A 92 -13.38 5.39 10.54
N ARG A 93 -14.44 4.91 9.86
CA ARG A 93 -15.41 3.98 10.47
C ARG A 93 -14.74 2.69 10.97
N ARG A 94 -13.81 2.14 10.20
CA ARG A 94 -13.01 0.97 10.61
C ARG A 94 -12.15 1.28 11.84
N ALA A 95 -11.45 2.41 11.87
CA ALA A 95 -10.66 2.82 13.02
C ALA A 95 -11.51 2.99 14.28
N GLU A 96 -12.65 3.67 14.15
CA GLU A 96 -13.61 3.88 15.23
C GLU A 96 -14.12 2.53 15.78
N ALA A 97 -14.51 1.61 14.90
CA ALA A 97 -14.96 0.28 15.30
C ALA A 97 -13.88 -0.48 16.09
N TRP A 98 -12.62 -0.46 15.63
CA TRP A 98 -11.50 -1.10 16.33
C TRP A 98 -11.28 -0.46 17.71
N LEU A 99 -11.26 0.87 17.75
CA LEU A 99 -11.06 1.63 18.98
C LEU A 99 -12.20 1.42 19.98
N HIS A 100 -13.41 1.10 19.54
CA HIS A 100 -14.57 0.82 20.41
C HIS A 100 -14.54 -0.58 21.04
N VAL A 101 -13.96 -1.56 20.35
CA VAL A 101 -13.78 -2.91 20.87
C VAL A 101 -12.62 -2.98 21.84
N ASP A 102 -11.49 -2.34 21.51
CA ASP A 102 -10.29 -2.46 22.33
C ASP A 102 -10.41 -1.62 23.62
N VAL A 103 -10.37 -2.30 24.78
CA VAL A 103 -10.41 -1.71 26.14
C VAL A 103 -9.02 -1.13 26.48
N ARG A 104 -8.32 -0.53 25.53
CA ARG A 104 -7.04 0.14 25.79
C ARG A 104 -7.29 1.60 26.15
N PRO A 105 -7.13 1.97 27.43
CA PRO A 105 -7.35 3.34 27.87
C PRO A 105 -6.33 4.31 27.28
N ASP A 106 -5.11 3.86 26.92
CA ASP A 106 -4.02 4.76 26.56
C ASP A 106 -4.32 5.56 25.28
N LEU A 107 -4.67 4.93 24.15
CA LEU A 107 -5.07 5.67 22.93
C LEU A 107 -6.44 6.38 23.06
N ARG A 108 -7.30 5.94 23.99
CA ARG A 108 -8.61 6.56 24.24
C ARG A 108 -8.52 7.81 25.13
N GLN A 109 -7.56 7.83 26.06
CA GLN A 109 -7.39 8.85 27.10
C GLN A 109 -6.12 9.69 26.93
N SER A 110 -5.22 9.34 26.01
CA SER A 110 -4.20 10.26 25.51
C SER A 110 -4.93 11.48 24.97
N SER A 111 -5.08 12.47 25.86
CA SER A 111 -5.34 13.84 25.52
C SER A 111 -4.12 14.27 24.73
N VAL A 112 -4.09 13.91 23.45
CA VAL A 112 -3.30 14.59 22.45
C VAL A 112 -3.89 15.99 22.46
N ASN A 113 -3.44 16.80 23.43
CA ASN A 113 -3.92 18.16 23.63
C ASN A 113 -3.83 18.83 22.28
N ASP A 114 -4.95 19.41 21.81
CA ASP A 114 -5.15 19.94 20.45
C ASP A 114 -3.83 20.51 19.91
N LEU A 115 -3.10 19.67 19.16
CA LEU A 115 -1.84 20.11 18.58
C LEU A 115 -2.24 21.22 17.62
N SER A 116 -1.72 22.41 17.86
CA SER A 116 -2.00 23.58 17.02
C SER A 116 -1.76 23.17 15.59
N ARG A 117 -2.81 23.28 14.76
CA ARG A 117 -2.73 22.98 13.34
C ARG A 117 -1.55 23.75 12.75
N ALA A 118 -0.69 23.05 12.02
CA ALA A 118 0.47 23.67 11.39
C ALA A 118 0.04 24.86 10.52
N GLU A 119 0.84 25.91 10.53
CA GLU A 119 0.59 27.08 9.69
C GLU A 119 0.73 26.72 8.22
N GLN A 120 0.03 27.43 7.34
CA GLN A 120 0.04 27.11 5.91
C GLN A 120 1.46 27.13 5.30
N ALA A 121 2.31 28.05 5.75
CA ALA A 121 3.71 28.14 5.33
C ALA A 121 4.52 26.91 5.74
N ASP A 122 4.28 26.37 6.94
CA ASP A 122 4.93 25.13 7.40
C ASP A 122 4.47 23.93 6.56
N LEU A 123 3.17 23.85 6.25
CA LEU A 123 2.62 22.78 5.41
C LEU A 123 3.23 22.81 4.00
N GLU A 124 3.37 24.00 3.41
CA GLU A 124 4.00 24.18 2.10
C GLU A 124 5.48 23.80 2.11
N ALA A 125 6.22 24.18 3.17
CA ALA A 125 7.62 23.79 3.33
C ALA A 125 7.78 22.27 3.46
N HIS A 126 6.93 21.59 4.22
CA HIS A 126 6.95 20.13 4.35
C HIS A 126 6.53 19.41 3.07
N ARG A 127 5.52 19.91 2.34
CA ARG A 127 5.16 19.41 1.00
C ARG A 127 6.35 19.45 0.05
N ALA A 128 7.00 20.62 -0.05
CA ALA A 128 8.16 20.81 -0.90
C ALA A 128 9.32 19.89 -0.49
N TYR A 129 9.58 19.75 0.82
CA TYR A 129 10.59 18.85 1.35
C TYR A 129 10.33 17.38 0.97
N VAL A 130 9.10 16.89 1.13
CA VAL A 130 8.74 15.51 0.79
C VAL A 130 8.89 15.26 -0.71
N LEU A 131 8.32 16.13 -1.56
CA LEU A 131 8.43 15.98 -3.02
C LEU A 131 9.89 15.99 -3.47
N HIS A 132 10.69 16.92 -2.94
CA HIS A 132 12.13 17.00 -3.22
C HIS A 132 12.87 15.73 -2.78
N SER A 133 12.61 15.24 -1.57
CA SER A 133 13.25 14.03 -1.01
C SER A 133 12.92 12.78 -1.83
N LEU A 134 11.77 12.77 -2.50
CA LEU A 134 11.30 11.69 -3.36
C LEU A 134 11.64 11.89 -4.85
N GLY A 135 12.44 12.91 -5.18
CA GLY A 135 12.85 13.21 -6.55
C GLY A 135 11.69 13.63 -7.47
N ILE A 136 10.59 14.11 -6.90
CA ILE A 136 9.43 14.58 -7.65
C ILE A 136 9.61 16.07 -7.91
N PRO A 137 9.44 16.55 -9.16
CA PRO A 137 9.48 17.97 -9.46
C PRO A 137 8.50 18.70 -8.55
N ALA A 138 8.94 19.81 -7.95
CA ALA A 138 8.02 20.71 -7.27
C ALA A 138 6.95 21.16 -8.27
N GLU A 139 5.71 21.23 -7.81
CA GLU A 139 4.58 21.77 -8.57
C GLU A 139 4.92 23.24 -8.85
N ASP A 140 5.45 23.53 -10.04
CA ASP A 140 5.90 24.87 -10.46
C ASP A 140 4.73 25.67 -11.03
N GLU A 141 4.95 26.98 -11.28
CA GLU A 141 3.93 27.93 -11.79
C GLU A 141 3.24 27.51 -13.11
N ALA A 142 3.71 26.44 -13.76
CA ALA A 142 3.07 25.83 -14.93
C ALA A 142 1.95 24.81 -14.57
N TYR A 143 1.90 24.35 -13.32
CA TYR A 143 0.83 23.53 -12.75
C TYR A 143 -0.03 24.42 -11.85
N ASP A 144 -1.14 24.91 -12.39
CA ASP A 144 -2.22 25.48 -11.58
C ASP A 144 -2.69 24.40 -10.57
N ASP A 145 -2.49 24.71 -9.28
CA ASP A 145 -2.87 23.97 -8.07
C ASP A 145 -1.92 22.87 -7.57
N ALA A 146 -1.49 23.05 -6.31
CA ALA A 146 -0.78 22.02 -5.57
C ALA A 146 -1.67 20.78 -5.38
N HIS A 147 -1.28 19.61 -5.88
CA HIS A 147 -2.06 18.38 -5.75
C HIS A 147 -1.73 17.68 -4.44
N TYR A 148 -0.44 17.48 -4.16
CA TYR A 148 0.00 16.71 -3.00
C TYR A 148 -0.38 17.39 -1.67
N GLY A 149 -0.95 16.61 -0.75
CA GLY A 149 -1.39 17.11 0.55
C GLY A 149 -2.70 17.90 0.54
N THR A 150 -3.43 17.90 -0.58
CA THR A 150 -4.80 18.43 -0.66
C THR A 150 -5.86 17.36 -0.42
N GLN A 151 -7.13 17.77 -0.37
CA GLN A 151 -8.25 16.85 -0.20
C GLN A 151 -8.44 15.89 -1.39
N ASP A 152 -7.90 16.24 -2.56
CA ASP A 152 -8.02 15.47 -3.80
C ASP A 152 -6.91 14.41 -3.92
N CYS A 153 -5.86 14.52 -3.12
CA CYS A 153 -4.75 13.57 -3.08
C CYS A 153 -5.10 12.37 -2.21
N VAL A 154 -4.71 11.17 -2.65
CA VAL A 154 -4.69 9.97 -1.82
C VAL A 154 -3.50 10.06 -0.87
N SER A 155 -3.73 9.94 0.43
CA SER A 155 -2.68 9.95 1.45
C SER A 155 -2.22 8.52 1.79
N LEU A 156 -1.09 8.40 2.49
CA LEU A 156 -0.63 7.16 3.11
C LEU A 156 -1.67 6.63 4.11
N LEU A 157 -2.35 7.50 4.86
CA LEU A 157 -3.43 7.06 5.76
C LEU A 157 -4.59 6.43 4.98
N ASP A 158 -4.89 6.96 3.79
CA ASP A 158 -5.90 6.39 2.88
C ASP A 158 -5.49 5.00 2.36
N LEU A 159 -4.18 4.74 2.20
CA LEU A 159 -3.61 3.50 1.67
C LEU A 159 -3.31 2.43 2.71
N LEU A 160 -3.18 2.81 3.98
CA LEU A 160 -2.80 1.90 5.06
C LEU A 160 -3.72 0.66 5.14
N PRO A 161 -5.05 0.77 5.02
CA PRO A 161 -5.90 -0.43 4.98
C PRO A 161 -5.63 -1.34 3.79
N LEU A 162 -5.37 -0.78 2.61
CA LEU A 162 -5.06 -1.57 1.43
C LEU A 162 -3.69 -2.26 1.56
N PHE A 163 -2.71 -1.62 2.19
CA PHE A 163 -1.44 -2.23 2.58
C PHE A 163 -1.64 -3.43 3.50
N MET A 164 -2.50 -3.30 4.51
CA MET A 164 -2.84 -4.41 5.42
C MET A 164 -3.58 -5.53 4.68
N GLN A 165 -4.52 -5.21 3.79
CA GLN A 165 -5.27 -6.20 3.02
C GLN A 165 -4.37 -7.03 2.09
N VAL A 166 -3.43 -6.38 1.39
CA VAL A 166 -2.46 -7.08 0.53
C VAL A 166 -1.56 -8.00 1.34
N SER A 167 -1.11 -7.53 2.51
CA SER A 167 -0.27 -8.31 3.42
C SER A 167 -1.00 -9.55 3.95
N ALA A 168 -2.23 -9.37 4.44
CA ALA A 168 -3.08 -10.45 4.94
C ALA A 168 -3.43 -11.47 3.85
N ALA A 169 -3.79 -11.02 2.66
CA ALA A 169 -4.07 -11.90 1.53
C ALA A 169 -2.85 -12.77 1.16
N ARG A 170 -1.63 -12.23 1.31
CA ARG A 170 -0.42 -13.03 1.06
C ARG A 170 -0.14 -14.04 2.15
N ASP A 171 -0.36 -13.66 3.40
CA ASP A 171 -0.18 -14.53 4.56
C ASP A 171 -1.12 -15.74 4.48
N GLU A 172 -2.40 -15.50 4.17
CA GLU A 172 -3.42 -16.52 3.93
C GLU A 172 -2.95 -17.55 2.87
N MET A 173 -2.44 -17.08 1.73
CA MET A 173 -1.90 -17.92 0.66
C MET A 173 -0.65 -18.74 1.07
N ASN A 174 0.09 -18.33 2.09
CA ASN A 174 1.25 -19.09 2.60
C ASN A 174 0.88 -20.17 3.61
N GLY A 175 -0.40 -20.28 3.95
CA GLY A 175 -0.91 -21.10 5.04
C GLY A 175 -0.80 -20.35 6.36
N SER A 176 -1.95 -20.02 6.95
CA SER A 176 -2.07 -19.38 8.26
C SER A 176 -1.30 -20.21 9.30
N GLY A 177 -0.23 -19.66 9.86
CA GLY A 177 0.56 -20.36 10.88
C GLY A 177 2.06 -20.06 10.91
N ARG A 178 2.61 -19.31 9.95
CA ARG A 178 3.98 -18.79 10.08
C ARG A 178 4.07 -17.52 10.94
N GLY A 179 2.94 -16.87 11.19
CA GLY A 179 2.86 -15.62 11.95
C GLY A 179 3.52 -14.46 11.21
N MET A 180 3.21 -13.24 11.65
CA MET A 180 3.88 -12.05 11.14
C MET A 180 5.38 -12.08 11.46
N THR A 181 6.19 -11.75 10.46
CA THR A 181 7.63 -11.56 10.70
C THR A 181 7.91 -10.21 11.38
N HIS A 182 8.96 -10.13 12.19
CA HIS A 182 9.42 -8.87 12.79
C HIS A 182 9.65 -7.77 11.75
N THR A 183 10.22 -8.11 10.59
CA THR A 183 10.44 -7.19 9.48
C THR A 183 9.13 -6.59 8.97
N PHE A 184 8.08 -7.40 8.80
CA PHE A 184 6.77 -6.92 8.40
C PHE A 184 6.16 -6.01 9.47
N MET A 185 6.17 -6.43 10.74
CA MET A 185 5.63 -5.64 11.85
C MET A 185 6.30 -4.25 11.92
N THR A 186 7.62 -4.21 11.79
CA THR A 186 8.38 -2.95 11.78
C THR A 186 8.01 -2.06 10.59
N LEU A 187 7.90 -2.62 9.38
CA LEU A 187 7.50 -1.85 8.20
C LEU A 187 6.06 -1.33 8.31
N ALA A 188 5.15 -2.14 8.85
CA ALA A 188 3.76 -1.76 9.07
C ALA A 188 3.66 -0.59 10.07
N ALA A 189 4.38 -0.65 11.19
CA ALA A 189 4.43 0.44 12.16
C ALA A 189 5.10 1.70 11.61
N GLU A 190 6.16 1.55 10.80
CA GLU A 190 6.77 2.67 10.07
C GLU A 190 5.77 3.31 9.09
N PHE A 191 4.95 2.51 8.41
CA PHE A 191 3.86 3.00 7.56
C PHE A 191 2.85 3.83 8.36
N MET A 192 2.44 3.35 9.54
CA MET A 192 1.53 4.08 10.43
C MET A 192 2.11 5.44 10.86
N LEU A 193 3.38 5.46 11.25
CA LEU A 193 4.08 6.69 11.60
C LEU A 193 4.14 7.67 10.43
N GLN A 194 4.51 7.21 9.23
CA GLN A 194 4.59 8.07 8.04
C GLN A 194 3.21 8.56 7.61
N ALA A 195 2.16 7.73 7.73
CA ALA A 195 0.78 8.14 7.50
C ALA A 195 0.35 9.25 8.46
N PHE A 196 0.68 9.12 9.75
CA PHE A 196 0.43 10.16 10.74
C PHE A 196 1.21 11.45 10.43
N LEU A 197 2.52 11.36 10.16
CA LEU A 197 3.37 12.52 9.86
C LEU A 197 2.88 13.26 8.61
N GLU A 198 2.47 12.54 7.56
CA GLU A 198 1.88 13.14 6.37
C GLU A 198 0.57 13.86 6.70
N GLN A 199 -0.31 13.26 7.51
CA GLN A 199 -1.54 13.94 7.92
C GLN A 199 -1.27 15.22 8.70
N ALA A 200 -0.33 15.20 9.65
CA ALA A 200 -0.05 16.33 10.51
C ALA A 200 0.76 17.45 9.81
N LEU A 201 1.84 17.08 9.11
CA LEU A 201 2.83 18.02 8.56
C LEU A 201 2.56 18.41 7.10
N VAL A 202 1.79 17.61 6.34
CA VAL A 202 1.52 17.85 4.92
C VAL A 202 0.06 18.20 4.67
N CYS A 203 -0.88 17.42 5.21
CA CYS A 203 -2.31 17.67 5.03
C CYS A 203 -2.88 18.72 6.00
N GLY A 204 -2.19 18.95 7.13
CA GLY A 204 -2.66 19.84 8.19
C GLY A 204 -3.92 19.33 8.88
N ALA A 205 -4.08 18.01 8.99
CA ALA A 205 -5.15 17.36 9.74
C ALA A 205 -4.91 17.50 11.26
N GLN A 206 -5.96 17.25 12.04
CA GLN A 206 -5.83 17.17 13.50
C GLN A 206 -5.01 15.95 13.87
N ALA A 207 -3.86 16.17 14.50
CA ALA A 207 -2.91 15.12 14.84
C ALA A 207 -3.52 14.06 15.78
N SER A 208 -4.39 14.45 16.72
CA SER A 208 -5.09 13.52 17.61
C SER A 208 -5.94 12.50 16.84
N GLN A 209 -6.73 12.97 15.88
CA GLN A 209 -7.55 12.12 15.01
C GLN A 209 -6.68 11.27 14.09
N ALA A 210 -5.65 11.87 13.48
CA ALA A 210 -4.74 11.15 12.58
C ALA A 210 -3.99 10.01 13.30
N ALA A 211 -3.51 10.24 14.53
CA ALA A 211 -2.82 9.22 15.32
C ALA A 211 -3.77 8.07 15.67
N ARG A 212 -4.97 8.39 16.15
CA ARG A 212 -5.99 7.39 16.48
C ARG A 212 -6.35 6.52 15.28
N GLU A 213 -6.48 7.12 14.09
CA GLU A 213 -6.79 6.36 12.87
C GLU A 213 -5.59 5.51 12.40
N ALA A 214 -4.39 6.09 12.39
CA ALA A 214 -3.18 5.44 11.90
C ALA A 214 -2.78 4.22 12.76
N PHE A 215 -2.93 4.30 14.07
CA PHE A 215 -2.50 3.25 15.01
C PHE A 215 -3.61 2.31 15.47
N ALA A 216 -4.85 2.46 14.98
CA ALA A 216 -5.96 1.57 15.30
C ALA A 216 -5.87 0.24 14.53
N TRP A 217 -4.86 -0.59 14.80
CA TRP A 217 -4.64 -1.88 14.13
C TRP A 217 -4.18 -2.94 15.12
N GLY A 218 -4.66 -4.16 14.94
CA GLY A 218 -4.38 -5.28 15.83
C GLY A 218 -5.47 -6.33 15.78
N TYR A 219 -5.31 -7.33 16.64
CA TYR A 219 -6.31 -8.37 16.83
C TYR A 219 -7.46 -7.89 17.71
N SER A 220 -8.68 -8.24 17.32
CA SER A 220 -9.92 -8.02 18.06
C SER A 220 -10.67 -9.35 18.15
N ALA A 221 -11.00 -9.76 19.38
CA ALA A 221 -11.79 -10.97 19.66
C ALA A 221 -13.31 -10.77 19.47
N ASP A 222 -13.77 -9.54 19.18
CA ASP A 222 -15.19 -9.27 18.93
C ASP A 222 -15.57 -9.58 17.47
N ASP A 223 -16.51 -10.53 17.30
CA ASP A 223 -17.09 -10.95 16.03
C ASP A 223 -17.73 -9.77 15.26
N ALA A 224 -18.15 -8.70 15.94
CA ALA A 224 -18.71 -7.52 15.29
C ALA A 224 -17.69 -6.78 14.39
N TYR A 225 -16.40 -6.91 14.71
CA TYR A 225 -15.28 -6.36 13.91
C TYR A 225 -14.82 -7.33 12.82
N ALA A 226 -14.97 -8.64 13.06
CA ALA A 226 -14.61 -9.71 12.14
C ALA A 226 -15.67 -9.96 11.03
N GLN A 227 -16.26 -8.90 10.47
CA GLN A 227 -17.02 -9.04 9.22
C GLN A 227 -16.08 -9.59 8.13
N ASP A 228 -16.60 -10.43 7.21
CA ASP A 228 -15.84 -11.18 6.18
C ASP A 228 -14.73 -10.36 5.47
N GLU A 229 -14.92 -9.05 5.29
CA GLU A 229 -13.97 -8.17 4.59
C GLU A 229 -12.65 -7.92 5.36
N TRP A 230 -12.66 -8.03 6.69
CA TRP A 230 -11.49 -7.73 7.55
C TRP A 230 -10.99 -8.94 8.34
N ALA A 231 -11.67 -10.10 8.25
CA ALA A 231 -11.30 -11.32 8.96
C ALA A 231 -9.84 -11.72 8.72
N ALA A 232 -9.41 -11.78 7.44
CA ALA A 232 -8.03 -12.13 7.10
C ALA A 232 -6.99 -11.18 7.73
N ILE A 233 -7.31 -9.89 7.87
CA ILE A 233 -6.41 -8.93 8.54
C ILE A 233 -6.39 -9.19 10.04
N ASN A 234 -7.54 -9.43 10.66
CA ASN A 234 -7.62 -9.74 12.07
C ASN A 234 -6.83 -11.01 12.41
N ASP A 235 -6.99 -12.05 11.60
CA ASP A 235 -6.30 -13.34 11.73
C ASP A 235 -4.78 -13.19 11.61
N MET A 236 -4.30 -12.30 10.74
CA MET A 236 -2.87 -11.98 10.60
C MET A 236 -2.26 -11.48 11.92
N PHE A 237 -3.03 -10.79 12.78
CA PHE A 237 -2.60 -10.29 14.08
C PHE A 237 -2.87 -11.26 15.25
N CYS A 238 -3.48 -12.41 15.01
CA CYS A 238 -3.86 -13.39 16.01
C CYS A 238 -2.71 -14.39 16.26
N ASP A 239 -2.39 -14.65 17.53
CA ASP A 239 -1.59 -15.80 17.93
C ASP A 239 -2.50 -17.05 17.94
N PRO A 240 -2.30 -18.02 17.03
CA PRO A 240 -3.18 -19.18 16.92
C PRO A 240 -3.10 -20.12 18.13
N ALA A 241 -2.10 -20.00 19.00
CA ALA A 241 -1.98 -20.84 20.20
C ALA A 241 -2.79 -20.28 21.38
N TYR A 242 -2.97 -18.96 21.45
CA TYR A 242 -3.60 -18.28 22.58
C TYR A 242 -4.90 -17.55 22.22
N GLU A 243 -5.20 -17.38 20.92
CA GLU A 243 -6.33 -16.57 20.43
C GLU A 243 -6.28 -15.13 20.97
N GLU A 244 -5.06 -14.59 21.06
CA GLU A 244 -4.75 -13.25 21.55
C GLU A 244 -3.95 -12.48 20.50
N GLU A 245 -3.81 -11.16 20.68
CA GLU A 245 -2.93 -10.36 19.84
C GLU A 245 -1.47 -10.84 19.96
N VAL A 246 -0.77 -10.96 18.83
CA VAL A 246 0.67 -11.25 18.82
C VAL A 246 1.41 -10.21 19.68
N HIS A 247 1.97 -10.63 20.81
CA HIS A 247 2.61 -9.73 21.79
C HIS A 247 3.74 -8.88 21.18
N GLU A 248 4.49 -9.45 20.22
CA GLU A 248 5.54 -8.71 19.52
C GLU A 248 4.96 -7.56 18.68
N TRP A 249 3.81 -7.77 18.02
CA TRP A 249 3.12 -6.74 17.26
C TRP A 249 2.69 -5.58 18.16
N GLN A 250 2.08 -5.90 19.30
CA GLN A 250 1.71 -4.90 20.29
C GLN A 250 2.93 -4.04 20.69
N GLY A 251 4.05 -4.66 21.04
CA GLY A 251 5.25 -3.93 21.43
C GLY A 251 5.80 -3.02 20.33
N VAL A 252 5.80 -3.49 19.07
CA VAL A 252 6.23 -2.68 17.92
C VAL A 252 5.28 -1.51 17.68
N ARG A 253 3.96 -1.75 17.67
CA ARG A 253 2.95 -0.69 17.47
C ARG A 253 3.04 0.37 18.56
N ASP A 254 3.11 -0.05 19.82
CA ASP A 254 3.14 0.84 20.97
C ASP A 254 4.42 1.70 20.96
N ALA A 255 5.58 1.12 20.60
CA ALA A 255 6.84 1.86 20.46
C ALA A 255 6.77 2.98 19.40
N TYR A 256 6.11 2.75 18.26
CA TYR A 256 5.94 3.79 17.23
C TYR A 256 4.86 4.81 17.59
N SER A 257 3.80 4.39 18.29
CA SER A 257 2.79 5.30 18.83
C SER A 257 3.39 6.24 19.89
N ASP A 258 4.30 5.73 20.72
CA ASP A 258 4.99 6.52 21.74
C ASP A 258 5.84 7.67 21.16
N LEU A 259 6.38 7.51 19.94
CA LEU A 259 7.10 8.58 19.23
C LEU A 259 6.20 9.79 18.94
N VAL A 260 4.89 9.61 18.87
CA VAL A 260 3.95 10.70 18.53
C VAL A 260 3.15 11.17 19.75
N VAL A 261 2.98 10.31 20.77
CA VAL A 261 2.27 10.63 22.02
C VAL A 261 3.19 11.23 23.08
N ASN A 262 4.37 10.66 23.34
CA ASN A 262 5.20 11.01 24.50
C ASN A 262 6.12 12.22 24.31
N HIS A 263 6.21 12.78 23.10
CA HIS A 263 6.98 14.01 22.86
C HIS A 263 6.26 15.30 23.28
N GLN A 264 5.05 15.19 23.85
CA GLN A 264 4.20 16.33 24.21
C GLN A 264 4.48 16.92 25.61
N ASP A 265 5.23 16.21 26.47
CA ASP A 265 5.48 16.61 27.88
C ASP A 265 6.73 17.48 28.08
N ARG A 266 7.44 17.86 27.00
CA ARG A 266 8.69 18.63 27.07
C ARG A 266 8.57 20.01 26.43
N ASP A 267 8.14 20.96 27.25
CA ASP A 267 8.38 22.40 27.11
C ASP A 267 7.75 23.09 25.88
N VAL A 268 7.64 24.43 25.95
CA VAL A 268 6.90 25.34 25.04
C VAL A 268 7.53 25.46 23.63
N THR A 269 7.85 24.33 23.00
CA THR A 269 8.24 24.25 21.59
C THR A 269 7.00 23.96 20.75
N SER A 270 6.90 24.57 19.56
CA SER A 270 5.74 24.35 18.69
C SER A 270 5.63 22.86 18.35
N SER A 271 4.43 22.29 18.48
CA SER A 271 4.14 20.89 18.17
C SER A 271 4.66 20.45 16.79
N VAL A 272 4.68 21.39 15.84
CA VAL A 272 5.24 21.19 14.50
C VAL A 272 6.73 20.88 14.56
N ALA A 273 7.54 21.63 15.32
CA ALA A 273 8.98 21.41 15.41
C ALA A 273 9.33 20.03 15.99
N GLN A 274 8.53 19.54 16.94
CA GLN A 274 8.69 18.20 17.50
C GLN A 274 8.38 17.12 16.45
N LEU A 275 7.26 17.25 15.73
CA LEU A 275 6.93 16.33 14.65
C LEU A 275 7.94 16.39 13.49
N SER A 276 8.51 17.56 13.18
CA SER A 276 9.61 17.70 12.22
C SER A 276 10.88 16.99 12.69
N ALA A 277 11.16 16.95 14.00
CA ALA A 277 12.28 16.17 14.54
C ALA A 277 12.05 14.67 14.34
N VAL A 278 10.85 14.17 14.64
CA VAL A 278 10.47 12.77 14.38
C VAL A 278 10.57 12.45 12.88
N ALA A 279 10.09 13.33 12.00
CA ALA A 279 10.20 13.16 10.56
C ALA A 279 11.66 13.18 10.06
N SER A 280 12.56 13.88 10.76
CA SER A 280 13.99 13.88 10.47
C SER A 280 14.67 12.57 10.87
N ASP A 281 14.27 11.99 12.00
CA ASP A 281 14.76 10.68 12.46
C ASP A 281 14.16 9.50 11.67
N HIS A 282 13.02 9.73 11.01
CA HIS A 282 12.34 8.79 10.12
C HIS A 282 12.17 9.36 8.69
N PRO A 283 13.23 9.42 7.87
CA PRO A 283 13.17 10.04 6.55
C PRO A 283 12.21 9.33 5.59
N ILE A 284 11.30 10.09 4.98
CA ILE A 284 10.30 9.58 4.03
C ILE A 284 10.92 8.83 2.84
N ALA A 285 12.10 9.24 2.37
CA ALA A 285 12.78 8.60 1.24
C ALA A 285 13.25 7.17 1.57
N ILE A 286 13.70 6.94 2.81
CA ILE A 286 14.12 5.61 3.26
C ILE A 286 12.90 4.70 3.38
N PHE A 287 11.83 5.21 3.99
CA PHE A 287 10.55 4.51 4.07
C PHE A 287 10.02 4.14 2.68
N GLU A 288 9.98 5.10 1.74
CA GLU A 288 9.49 4.86 0.38
C GLU A 288 10.30 3.75 -0.31
N SER A 289 11.62 3.74 -0.18
CA SER A 289 12.47 2.66 -0.70
C SER A 289 12.08 1.30 -0.11
N ARG A 290 11.90 1.22 1.21
CA ARG A 290 11.51 -0.02 1.90
C ARG A 290 10.14 -0.53 1.46
N VAL A 291 9.17 0.37 1.25
CA VAL A 291 7.85 -0.01 0.73
C VAL A 291 7.96 -0.51 -0.71
N LEU A 292 8.74 0.13 -1.57
CA LEU A 292 8.95 -0.35 -2.95
C LEU A 292 9.65 -1.71 -3.00
N ASP A 293 10.63 -1.94 -2.14
CA ASP A 293 11.27 -3.25 -1.98
C ASP A 293 10.29 -4.31 -1.49
N PHE A 294 9.44 -3.97 -0.52
CA PHE A 294 8.37 -4.83 -0.04
C PHE A 294 7.37 -5.18 -1.15
N LEU A 295 6.86 -4.19 -1.90
CA LEU A 295 5.93 -4.41 -3.01
C LEU A 295 6.55 -5.27 -4.12
N THR A 296 7.84 -5.09 -4.38
CA THR A 296 8.60 -5.92 -5.31
C THR A 296 8.71 -7.36 -4.81
N ALA A 297 9.04 -7.56 -3.53
CA ALA A 297 9.10 -8.87 -2.91
C ALA A 297 7.71 -9.56 -2.92
N MET A 298 6.64 -8.82 -2.64
CA MET A 298 5.26 -9.31 -2.70
C MET A 298 4.90 -9.80 -4.10
N MET A 299 5.25 -9.03 -5.14
CA MET A 299 5.04 -9.44 -6.53
C MET A 299 5.84 -10.71 -6.89
N GLN A 300 7.07 -10.83 -6.39
CA GLN A 300 7.95 -11.98 -6.63
C GLN A 300 7.64 -13.21 -5.77
N SER A 301 6.82 -13.04 -4.73
CA SER A 301 6.49 -14.10 -3.78
C SER A 301 5.48 -15.12 -4.31
N ILE A 302 4.88 -14.87 -5.47
CA ILE A 302 3.99 -15.80 -6.19
C ILE A 302 4.55 -16.10 -7.58
N SER A 303 4.14 -17.21 -8.18
CA SER A 303 4.57 -17.57 -9.54
C SER A 303 4.25 -16.46 -10.53
N LYS A 304 5.13 -16.26 -11.52
CA LYS A 304 4.85 -15.31 -12.61
C LYS A 304 3.63 -15.81 -13.41
N PRO A 305 2.83 -14.93 -14.03
CA PRO A 305 1.77 -15.39 -14.92
C PRO A 305 2.31 -16.29 -16.03
N VAL A 306 1.54 -17.31 -16.41
CA VAL A 306 1.91 -18.30 -17.45
C VAL A 306 2.43 -17.63 -18.73
N LEU A 307 1.80 -16.53 -19.17
CA LEU A 307 2.23 -15.82 -20.39
C LEU A 307 3.64 -15.21 -20.24
N VAL A 308 3.99 -14.70 -19.05
CA VAL A 308 5.35 -14.20 -18.77
C VAL A 308 6.36 -15.35 -18.74
N GLN A 309 5.97 -16.49 -18.17
CA GLN A 309 6.84 -17.67 -18.13
C GLN A 309 7.13 -18.19 -19.56
N LEU A 310 6.12 -18.19 -20.44
CA LEU A 310 6.27 -18.56 -21.84
C LEU A 310 7.19 -17.62 -22.61
N GLU A 311 7.12 -16.30 -22.37
CA GLU A 311 8.08 -15.32 -22.93
C GLU A 311 9.52 -15.67 -22.54
N THR A 312 9.74 -16.18 -21.32
CA THR A 312 11.08 -16.61 -20.86
C THR A 312 11.46 -18.03 -21.30
N GLY A 313 10.59 -18.71 -22.05
CA GLY A 313 10.85 -20.03 -22.63
C GLY A 313 10.82 -21.21 -21.66
N ARG A 314 10.25 -21.04 -20.47
CA ARG A 314 10.12 -22.13 -19.49
C ARG A 314 8.93 -21.90 -18.57
N LEU A 315 8.02 -22.87 -18.51
CA LEU A 315 6.97 -22.93 -17.51
C LEU A 315 7.52 -23.46 -16.18
N ASP A 316 6.99 -22.92 -15.08
CA ASP A 316 7.26 -23.39 -13.74
C ASP A 316 6.87 -24.87 -13.64
N ASN A 317 7.70 -25.64 -12.92
CA ASN A 317 7.57 -27.09 -12.78
C ASN A 317 7.73 -27.91 -14.08
N MET A 318 8.13 -27.28 -15.20
CA MET A 318 8.44 -27.97 -16.46
C MET A 318 9.93 -27.79 -16.85
N SER A 319 10.46 -28.79 -17.55
CA SER A 319 11.73 -28.63 -18.26
C SER A 319 11.51 -27.78 -19.51
N LYS A 320 12.58 -27.30 -20.14
CA LYS A 320 12.46 -26.55 -21.39
C LYS A 320 11.81 -27.41 -22.46
N GLU A 321 12.25 -28.65 -22.62
CA GLU A 321 11.77 -29.62 -23.59
C GLU A 321 10.26 -29.86 -23.43
N LYS A 322 9.80 -30.13 -22.20
CA LYS A 322 8.37 -30.27 -21.91
C LYS A 322 7.57 -28.99 -22.20
N THR A 323 8.17 -27.81 -21.98
CA THR A 323 7.54 -26.54 -22.31
C THR A 323 7.41 -26.37 -23.83
N GLN A 324 8.41 -26.80 -24.61
CA GLN A 324 8.35 -26.78 -26.08
C GLN A 324 7.26 -27.71 -26.59
N GLU A 325 7.21 -28.96 -26.09
CA GLU A 325 6.16 -29.92 -26.42
C GLU A 325 4.76 -29.38 -26.12
N PHE A 326 4.59 -28.68 -24.99
CA PHE A 326 3.33 -28.03 -24.63
C PHE A 326 2.94 -26.91 -25.60
N VAL A 327 3.89 -26.04 -25.97
CA VAL A 327 3.65 -24.94 -26.93
C VAL A 327 3.26 -25.48 -28.31
N GLU A 328 3.94 -26.55 -28.78
CA GLU A 328 3.58 -27.24 -30.02
C GLU A 328 2.19 -27.86 -29.94
N ALA A 329 1.83 -28.48 -28.81
CA ALA A 329 0.51 -29.05 -28.59
C ALA A 329 -0.61 -27.99 -28.57
N CYS A 330 -0.31 -26.74 -28.18
CA CYS A 330 -1.22 -25.60 -28.30
C CYS A 330 -1.34 -25.04 -29.73
N GLY A 331 -0.66 -25.64 -30.72
CA GLY A 331 -0.72 -25.24 -32.12
C GLY A 331 0.18 -24.04 -32.47
N LEU A 332 1.15 -23.70 -31.62
CA LEU A 332 2.11 -22.63 -31.85
C LEU A 332 3.45 -23.22 -32.34
N SER A 333 4.04 -22.58 -33.36
CA SER A 333 5.38 -22.95 -33.82
C SER A 333 6.44 -22.45 -32.84
N VAL A 334 7.13 -23.38 -32.16
CA VAL A 334 8.26 -23.10 -31.25
C VAL A 334 9.35 -22.25 -31.91
N ALA A 335 9.61 -22.48 -33.20
CA ALA A 335 10.61 -21.75 -33.96
C ALA A 335 10.20 -20.30 -34.30
N GLN A 336 8.90 -19.97 -34.33
CA GLN A 336 8.40 -18.61 -34.51
C GLN A 336 8.25 -17.89 -33.17
N PHE A 337 7.76 -18.60 -32.15
CA PHE A 337 7.42 -18.02 -30.86
C PHE A 337 8.64 -17.45 -30.10
N TRP A 338 9.81 -18.09 -30.22
CA TRP A 338 11.03 -17.63 -29.51
C TRP A 338 12.11 -17.02 -30.41
N LYS A 339 11.92 -16.98 -31.74
CA LYS A 339 12.87 -16.28 -32.63
C LYS A 339 12.79 -14.75 -32.49
N GLU A 340 11.63 -14.22 -32.13
CA GLU A 340 11.41 -12.77 -31.97
C GLU A 340 11.80 -12.24 -30.58
N SER A 341 11.97 -13.11 -29.59
CA SER A 341 12.34 -12.72 -28.22
C SER A 341 13.85 -12.57 -27.99
N ALA A 342 14.68 -12.94 -28.97
CA ALA A 342 16.15 -12.90 -28.87
C ALA A 342 16.77 -11.60 -29.39
N ASP A 343 15.98 -10.71 -30.00
CA ASP A 343 16.43 -9.47 -30.65
C ASP A 343 16.07 -8.18 -29.87
N PHE A 344 15.74 -8.27 -28.57
CA PHE A 344 15.49 -7.11 -27.70
C PHE A 344 16.40 -7.06 -26.47
#